data_AF-A0A536GN31-F1
#
_entry.id   AF-A0A536GN31-F1
#
_cell.length_a   1.000
_cell.length_b   1.000
_cell.length_c   1.000
_cell.angle_alpha   90.00
_cell.angle_beta   90.00
_cell.angle_gamma   90.00
#
_symmetry.space_group_name_H-M   'P 1'
#
loop_
_entity.id
_entity.type
_entity.pdbx_description
1 polymer ?
#
loop_
_entity_poly.entity_id
_entity_poly.type
_entity_poly.pdbx_seq_one_letter_code
_entity_poly.pdbx_strand_id
1 'polypeptide(L)'
;MDHHKQPKPPRQLAGYLESMTRVVFSSGLNWRVVEAKWPAIREAFLDFEPERVARMSASDIDRLAGDSRVIRNVPKIEATVLNAKEVVAIGKTPDRFRFRYLGDHGTYYFLWSVGEKVPPWDEWSSRPSKPPARTTANPRKSSAKRARA
;
A
#
# COMPACT_ATOMS: atom_id res chain seq x y z
N MET A 1 -11.57 -20.30 20.04
CA MET A 1 -11.15 -19.31 19.01
C MET A 1 -10.48 -18.20 19.78
N ASP A 2 -9.15 -18.24 19.85
CA ASP A 2 -8.39 -17.28 20.66
C ASP A 2 -8.55 -15.89 20.05
N HIS A 3 -9.07 -14.94 20.83
CA HIS A 3 -9.26 -13.57 20.36
C HIS A 3 -7.87 -12.93 20.29
N HIS A 4 -7.22 -13.06 19.13
CA HIS A 4 -5.96 -12.38 18.84
C HIS A 4 -6.14 -10.90 19.13
N LYS A 5 -5.62 -10.48 20.28
CA LYS A 5 -5.65 -9.10 20.73
C LYS A 5 -4.92 -8.27 19.68
N GLN A 6 -5.62 -7.30 19.10
CA GLN A 6 -5.08 -6.45 18.05
C GLN A 6 -3.74 -5.85 18.51
N PRO A 7 -2.67 -5.97 17.70
CA PRO A 7 -1.46 -5.21 17.96
C PRO A 7 -1.81 -3.73 17.89
N LYS A 8 -1.29 -2.95 18.84
CA LYS A 8 -1.50 -1.49 18.83
C LYS A 8 -0.97 -0.93 17.51
N PRO A 9 -1.74 -0.07 16.82
CA PRO A 9 -1.28 0.50 15.55
C PRO A 9 0.05 1.25 15.79
N PRO A 10 1.02 1.11 14.87
CA PRO A 10 2.24 1.91 14.91
C PRO A 10 1.91 3.39 14.95
N ARG A 11 2.61 4.16 15.77
CA ARG A 11 2.37 5.61 15.90
C ARG A 11 3.04 6.43 14.78
N GLN A 12 3.89 5.79 13.98
CA GLN A 12 4.76 6.44 12.99
C GLN A 12 4.69 5.71 11.65
N LEU A 13 4.86 6.46 10.56
CA LEU A 13 4.79 5.93 9.19
C LEU A 13 5.77 4.79 8.93
N ALA A 14 6.95 4.83 9.56
CA ALA A 14 7.94 3.77 9.45
C ALA A 14 7.40 2.41 9.94
N GLY A 15 6.69 2.38 11.06
CA GLY A 15 6.12 1.14 11.59
C GLY A 15 4.98 0.57 10.71
N TYR A 16 4.26 1.44 9.99
CA TYR A 16 3.28 0.99 9.00
C TYR A 16 3.96 0.36 7.78
N LEU A 17 5.01 0.99 7.25
CA LEU A 17 5.78 0.45 6.14
C LEU A 17 6.44 -0.89 6.52
N GLU A 18 7.00 -0.99 7.72
CA GLU A 18 7.55 -2.23 8.26
C GLU A 18 6.49 -3.34 8.30
N SER A 19 5.30 -3.04 8.84
CA SER A 19 4.22 -4.02 8.95
C SER A 19 3.73 -4.52 7.59
N MET A 20 3.52 -3.60 6.63
CA MET A 20 3.16 -3.96 5.26
C MET A 20 4.23 -4.83 4.60
N THR A 21 5.49 -4.46 4.76
CA THR A 21 6.61 -5.20 4.21
C THR A 21 6.67 -6.62 4.77
N ARG A 22 6.39 -6.78 6.07
CA ARG A 22 6.40 -8.10 6.71
C ARG A 22 5.34 -9.04 6.12
N VAL A 23 4.17 -8.51 5.79
CA VAL A 23 3.11 -9.25 5.08
C VAL A 23 3.55 -9.61 3.65
N VAL A 24 4.15 -8.66 2.93
CA VAL A 24 4.69 -8.89 1.57
C VAL A 24 5.74 -10.01 1.57
N PHE A 25 6.67 -10.02 2.53
CA PHE A 25 7.68 -11.08 2.61
C PHE A 25 7.09 -12.41 3.09
N SER A 26 6.13 -12.39 4.00
CA SER A 26 5.49 -13.62 4.51
C SER A 26 4.56 -14.30 3.50
N SER A 27 4.10 -13.61 2.46
CA SER A 27 3.26 -14.23 1.42
C SER A 27 4.03 -15.29 0.62
N GLY A 28 3.69 -16.57 0.83
CA GLY A 28 4.34 -17.69 0.12
C GLY A 28 5.77 -17.99 0.57
N LEU A 29 6.23 -17.50 1.73
CA LEU A 29 7.51 -17.88 2.34
C LEU A 29 7.30 -18.44 3.75
N ASN A 30 8.24 -19.27 4.21
CA ASN A 30 8.24 -19.76 5.59
C ASN A 30 8.49 -18.59 6.55
N TRP A 31 7.54 -18.33 7.45
CA TRP A 31 7.59 -17.23 8.42
C TRP A 31 8.87 -17.25 9.26
N ARG A 32 9.42 -18.42 9.63
CA ARG A 32 10.65 -18.51 10.42
C ARG A 32 11.86 -17.96 9.68
N VAL A 33 11.90 -18.16 8.36
CA VAL A 33 12.98 -17.63 7.51
C VAL A 33 12.88 -16.11 7.42
N VAL A 34 11.66 -15.59 7.31
CA VAL A 34 11.40 -14.14 7.29
C VAL A 34 11.82 -13.50 8.60
N GLU A 35 11.40 -14.06 9.75
CA GLU A 35 11.77 -13.54 11.07
C GLU A 35 13.28 -13.58 11.31
N ALA A 36 13.96 -14.67 10.94
CA ALA A 36 15.40 -14.81 11.12
C ALA A 36 16.20 -13.76 10.33
N LYS A 37 15.71 -13.37 9.14
CA LYS A 37 16.34 -12.34 8.29
C LYS A 37 15.85 -10.92 8.59
N TRP A 38 14.83 -10.76 9.44
CA TRP A 38 14.17 -9.48 9.65
C TRP A 38 15.09 -8.36 10.14
N PRO A 39 16.06 -8.59 11.06
CA PRO A 39 16.99 -7.55 11.46
C PRO A 39 17.79 -6.98 10.28
N ALA A 40 18.31 -7.86 9.41
CA ALA A 40 19.04 -7.44 8.21
C ALA A 40 18.13 -6.76 7.17
N ILE A 41 16.87 -7.21 7.04
CA ILE A 41 15.87 -6.56 6.18
C ILE A 41 15.58 -5.14 6.68
N ARG A 42 15.42 -4.95 7.99
CA ARG A 42 15.19 -3.63 8.59
C ARG A 42 16.34 -2.66 8.29
N GLU A 43 17.57 -3.10 8.48
CA GLU A 43 18.76 -2.30 8.12
C GLU A 43 18.82 -1.99 6.62
N ALA A 44 18.57 -3.00 5.77
CA ALA A 44 18.58 -2.86 4.32
C ALA A 44 17.55 -1.84 3.79
N PHE A 45 16.39 -1.76 4.46
CA PHE A 45 15.34 -0.77 4.19
C PHE A 45 15.43 0.45 5.09
N LEU A 46 16.59 0.77 5.65
CA LEU A 46 16.86 2.04 6.31
C LEU A 46 15.89 2.33 7.47
N ASP A 47 15.64 1.31 8.29
CA ASP A 47 14.67 1.31 9.40
C ASP A 47 13.23 1.60 8.97
N PHE A 48 12.93 1.35 7.69
CA PHE A 48 11.64 1.61 7.06
C PHE A 48 11.21 3.08 7.08
N GLU A 49 12.16 4.01 7.14
CA GLU A 49 11.88 5.44 6.98
C GLU A 49 11.30 5.71 5.57
N PRO A 50 10.00 6.03 5.42
CA PRO A 50 9.31 5.99 4.13
C PRO A 50 9.93 6.92 3.11
N GLU A 51 10.32 8.13 3.50
CA GLU A 51 10.97 9.11 2.64
C GLU A 51 12.30 8.59 2.09
N ARG A 52 13.06 7.85 2.90
CA ARG A 52 14.35 7.28 2.50
C ARG A 52 14.13 6.09 1.57
N VAL A 53 13.23 5.18 1.94
CA VAL A 53 12.91 4.00 1.14
C VAL A 53 12.28 4.39 -0.21
N ALA A 54 11.42 5.41 -0.24
CA ALA A 54 10.80 5.92 -1.47
C ALA A 54 11.81 6.47 -2.48
N ARG A 55 13.00 6.91 -2.02
CA ARG A 55 14.08 7.43 -2.86
C ARG A 55 15.05 6.36 -3.37
N MET A 56 14.88 5.10 -2.98
CA MET A 56 15.74 4.01 -3.46
C MET A 56 15.66 3.90 -4.99
N SER A 57 16.84 3.82 -5.59
CA SER A 57 17.05 3.72 -7.03
C SER A 57 17.00 2.27 -7.51
N ALA A 58 17.03 2.07 -8.83
CA ALA A 58 17.21 0.73 -9.41
C ALA A 58 18.51 0.07 -8.93
N SER A 59 19.59 0.84 -8.80
CA SER A 59 20.87 0.33 -8.29
C SER A 59 20.79 -0.12 -6.83
N ASP A 60 19.98 0.54 -6.00
CA ASP A 60 19.73 0.09 -4.63
C ASP A 60 18.97 -1.23 -4.60
N ILE A 61 18.00 -1.40 -5.50
CA ILE A 61 17.22 -2.64 -5.64
C ILE A 61 18.15 -3.78 -6.09
N ASP A 62 19.01 -3.55 -7.07
CA ASP A 62 20.00 -4.54 -7.55
C ASP A 62 20.98 -4.92 -6.44
N ARG A 63 21.46 -3.93 -5.66
CA ARG A 63 22.32 -4.18 -4.50
C ARG A 63 21.63 -5.06 -3.46
N LEU A 64 20.36 -4.81 -3.16
CA LEU A 64 19.58 -5.65 -2.24
C LEU A 64 19.29 -7.04 -2.82
N ALA A 65 19.08 -7.14 -4.12
CA ALA A 65 18.92 -8.42 -4.81
C ALA A 65 20.19 -9.28 -4.74
N GLY A 66 21.37 -8.66 -4.62
CA GLY A 66 22.64 -9.34 -4.38
C GLY A 66 22.95 -9.67 -2.92
N ASP A 67 22.34 -8.98 -1.95
CA ASP A 67 22.66 -9.12 -0.53
C ASP A 67 22.10 -10.44 0.04
N SER A 68 22.98 -11.34 0.45
CA SER A 68 22.61 -12.66 1.00
C SER A 68 22.01 -12.57 2.40
N ARG A 69 22.15 -11.44 3.10
CA ARG A 69 21.57 -11.22 4.44
C ARG A 69 20.05 -11.05 4.36
N VAL A 70 19.53 -10.49 3.28
CA VAL A 70 18.08 -10.30 3.05
C VAL A 70 17.46 -11.46 2.26
N ILE A 71 16.17 -11.35 1.96
CA ILE A 71 15.46 -12.25 1.04
C ILE A 71 15.57 -11.65 -0.37
N ARG A 72 16.31 -12.32 -1.25
CA ARG A 72 16.62 -11.90 -2.63
C ARG A 72 15.44 -12.11 -3.58
N ASN A 73 14.31 -11.49 -3.29
CA ASN A 73 13.11 -11.52 -4.12
C ASN A 73 12.85 -10.12 -4.67
N VAL A 74 13.27 -9.88 -5.91
CA VAL A 74 13.20 -8.56 -6.57
C VAL A 74 11.78 -7.99 -6.58
N PRO A 75 10.73 -8.74 -7.01
CA PRO A 75 9.36 -8.22 -6.97
C PRO A 75 8.91 -7.72 -5.59
N LYS A 76 9.32 -8.39 -4.50
CA LYS A 76 8.97 -7.99 -3.13
C LYS A 76 9.77 -6.79 -2.64
N ILE A 77 11.03 -6.66 -3.07
CA ILE A 77 11.86 -5.49 -2.79
C ILE A 77 11.27 -4.26 -3.50
N GLU A 78 10.94 -4.39 -4.79
CA GLU A 78 10.28 -3.34 -5.58
C GLU A 78 8.93 -2.93 -4.97
N ALA A 79 8.11 -3.90 -4.57
CA ALA A 79 6.83 -3.65 -3.92
C ALA A 79 7.01 -2.83 -2.62
N THR A 80 8.06 -3.10 -1.86
CA THR A 80 8.37 -2.34 -0.63
C THR A 80 8.72 -0.88 -0.95
N VAL A 81 9.58 -0.65 -1.94
CA VAL A 81 9.95 0.71 -2.41
C VAL A 81 8.74 1.47 -2.91
N LEU A 82 7.86 0.81 -3.66
CA LEU A 82 6.65 1.44 -4.15
C LEU A 82 5.66 1.76 -3.02
N ASN A 83 5.46 0.84 -2.08
CA ASN A 83 4.62 1.08 -0.91
C ASN A 83 5.13 2.28 -0.10
N ALA A 84 6.45 2.46 0.02
CA ALA A 84 7.03 3.63 0.65
C ALA A 84 6.67 4.95 -0.08
N LYS A 85 6.69 4.95 -1.42
CA LYS A 85 6.26 6.11 -2.23
C LYS A 85 4.80 6.45 -1.97
N GLU A 86 3.93 5.44 -1.86
CA GLU A 86 2.52 5.63 -1.53
C GLU A 86 2.34 6.16 -0.10
N VAL A 87 3.06 5.62 0.89
CA VAL A 87 3.02 6.11 2.29
C VAL A 87 3.41 7.60 2.37
N VAL A 88 4.48 8.00 1.67
CA VAL A 88 4.91 9.40 1.62
C VAL A 88 3.88 10.28 0.91
N ALA A 89 3.20 9.77 -0.12
CA ALA A 89 2.15 10.49 -0.83
C ALA A 89 0.86 10.65 0.00
N ILE A 90 0.51 9.64 0.81
CA ILE A 90 -0.65 9.66 1.71
C ILE A 90 -0.50 10.75 2.77
N GLY A 91 0.70 10.94 3.32
CA GLY A 91 0.98 12.05 4.25
C GLY A 91 0.72 13.45 3.68
N LYS A 92 0.51 13.56 2.35
CA LYS A 92 0.24 14.83 1.64
C LYS A 92 -1.20 14.97 1.15
N THR A 93 -1.93 13.87 0.97
CA THR A 93 -3.31 13.86 0.41
C THR A 93 -4.07 12.63 0.90
N PRO A 94 -4.87 12.74 1.98
CA PRO A 94 -5.56 11.62 2.61
C PRO A 94 -6.68 10.98 1.78
N ASP A 95 -7.07 11.51 0.62
CA ASP A 95 -8.30 11.14 -0.10
C ASP A 95 -8.10 10.08 -1.20
N ARG A 96 -6.88 9.57 -1.41
CA ARG A 96 -6.54 8.71 -2.56
C ARG A 96 -6.19 7.25 -2.16
N PHE A 97 -7.18 6.51 -1.68
CA PHE A 97 -7.02 5.19 -1.04
C PHE A 97 -7.21 3.96 -1.96
N ARG A 98 -6.26 3.64 -2.85
CA ARG A 98 -6.14 2.25 -3.38
C ARG A 98 -4.68 1.91 -3.66
N PHE A 99 -4.06 1.15 -2.76
CA PHE A 99 -2.70 0.64 -2.96
C PHE A 99 -2.72 -0.36 -4.12
N ARG A 100 -2.10 0.02 -5.24
CA ARG A 100 -2.13 -0.73 -6.51
C ARG A 100 -1.70 -2.21 -6.39
N TYR A 101 -0.89 -2.55 -5.38
CA TYR A 101 -0.31 -3.89 -5.20
C TYR A 101 -0.79 -4.61 -3.94
N LEU A 102 -1.58 -3.94 -3.11
CA LEU A 102 -2.13 -4.51 -1.88
C LEU A 102 -3.54 -5.12 -2.11
N GLY A 103 -4.19 -4.72 -3.21
CA GLY A 103 -5.57 -5.11 -3.53
C GLY A 103 -6.60 -4.48 -2.58
N ASP A 104 -7.89 -4.63 -2.90
CA ASP A 104 -8.97 -4.06 -2.08
C ASP A 104 -9.02 -4.69 -0.67
N HIS A 105 -8.75 -6.00 -0.59
CA HIS A 105 -8.68 -6.72 0.68
C HIS A 105 -7.50 -6.29 1.54
N GLY A 106 -6.30 -6.18 0.97
CA GLY A 106 -5.16 -5.73 1.74
C GLY A 106 -5.25 -4.23 2.10
N THR A 107 -5.85 -3.39 1.24
CA THR A 107 -6.12 -1.97 1.56
C THR A 107 -7.11 -1.84 2.71
N TYR A 108 -8.18 -2.64 2.72
CA TYR A 108 -9.13 -2.70 3.83
C TYR A 108 -8.45 -3.13 5.13
N TYR A 109 -7.70 -4.24 5.09
CA TYR A 109 -6.98 -4.73 6.25
C TYR A 109 -5.96 -3.72 6.76
N PHE A 110 -5.27 -3.00 5.87
CA PHE A 110 -4.36 -1.93 6.25
C PHE A 110 -5.10 -0.78 6.94
N LEU A 111 -6.15 -0.24 6.34
CA LEU A 111 -6.92 0.88 6.92
C LEU A 111 -7.59 0.50 8.25
N TRP A 112 -8.08 -0.72 8.35
CA TRP A 112 -8.54 -1.31 9.60
C TRP A 112 -7.41 -1.43 10.64
N SER A 113 -6.23 -1.89 10.21
CA SER A 113 -5.06 -2.06 11.08
C SER A 113 -4.45 -0.74 11.55
N VAL A 114 -4.62 0.35 10.78
CA VAL A 114 -4.11 1.68 11.16
C VAL A 114 -5.08 2.48 12.04
N GLY A 115 -6.29 1.95 12.28
CA GLY A 115 -7.32 2.59 13.11
C GLY A 115 -8.14 3.65 12.39
N GLU A 116 -8.08 3.70 11.05
CA GLU A 116 -8.95 4.56 10.25
C GLU A 116 -10.39 4.05 10.29
N LYS A 117 -11.35 4.97 10.18
CA LYS A 117 -12.78 4.60 10.08
C LYS A 117 -13.03 3.97 8.71
N VAL A 118 -12.95 2.66 8.64
CA VAL A 118 -13.38 1.88 7.47
C VAL A 118 -14.83 1.42 7.62
N PRO A 119 -15.67 1.59 6.58
CA PRO A 119 -17.01 1.02 6.54
C PRO A 119 -16.95 -0.52 6.52
N PRO A 120 -18.05 -1.23 6.81
CA PRO A 120 -18.10 -2.69 6.75
C PRO A 120 -17.63 -3.26 5.40
N TRP A 121 -17.04 -4.46 5.42
CA TRP A 121 -16.44 -5.11 4.25
C TRP A 121 -17.38 -5.15 3.02
N ASP A 122 -18.65 -5.48 3.22
CA ASP A 122 -19.64 -5.59 2.13
C ASP A 122 -19.85 -4.26 1.39
N GLU A 123 -19.78 -3.15 2.12
CA GLU A 123 -19.84 -1.79 1.57
C GLU A 123 -18.51 -1.43 0.88
N TRP A 124 -17.39 -1.84 1.47
CA TRP A 124 -16.05 -1.57 0.95
C TRP A 124 -15.78 -2.27 -0.39
N SER A 125 -16.08 -3.56 -0.50
CA SER A 125 -15.84 -4.37 -1.72
C SER A 125 -16.74 -3.95 -2.89
N SER A 126 -17.87 -3.30 -2.60
CA SER A 126 -18.82 -2.83 -3.61
C SER A 126 -18.44 -1.48 -4.22
N ARG A 127 -17.45 -0.77 -3.67
CA ARG A 127 -17.00 0.54 -4.20
C ARG A 127 -16.14 0.34 -5.45
N PRO A 128 -16.36 1.12 -6.52
CA PRO A 128 -15.58 0.97 -7.74
C PRO A 128 -14.09 1.31 -7.52
N SER A 129 -13.23 0.33 -7.88
CA SER A 129 -11.88 0.43 -8.46
C SER A 129 -11.18 1.78 -8.60
N LYS A 130 -11.93 2.67 -9.21
CA LYS A 130 -11.49 3.89 -9.82
C LYS A 130 -12.55 4.92 -9.44
N PRO A 131 -12.18 6.17 -9.11
CA PRO A 131 -13.18 7.22 -9.15
C PRO A 131 -13.82 7.19 -10.55
N PRO A 132 -15.14 7.38 -10.68
CA PRO A 132 -15.75 7.50 -12.00
C PRO A 132 -14.93 8.54 -12.77
N ALA A 133 -14.57 8.21 -14.01
CA ALA A 133 -13.85 9.14 -14.87
C ALA A 133 -14.56 10.48 -14.74
N ARG A 134 -13.83 11.54 -14.35
CA ARG A 134 -14.40 12.87 -14.21
C ARG A 134 -15.06 13.18 -15.53
N THR A 135 -16.39 13.09 -15.59
CA THR A 135 -17.15 13.47 -16.78
C THR A 135 -16.84 14.93 -16.97
N THR A 136 -15.90 15.25 -17.85
CA THR A 136 -15.86 16.54 -18.49
C THR A 136 -17.17 16.60 -19.24
N ALA A 137 -18.18 17.23 -18.63
CA ALA A 137 -19.39 17.62 -19.33
C ALA A 137 -18.92 18.38 -20.57
N ASN A 138 -19.05 17.76 -21.73
CA ASN A 138 -18.78 18.41 -23.01
C ASN A 138 -19.90 19.43 -23.22
N PRO A 139 -19.65 20.74 -23.12
CA PRO A 139 -20.71 21.73 -23.24
C PRO A 139 -20.94 22.03 -24.72
N ARG A 140 -21.27 21.01 -25.52
CA ARG A 140 -21.72 21.20 -26.91
C ARG A 140 -22.76 20.15 -27.26
N LYS A 141 -24.00 20.46 -26.89
CA LYS A 141 -25.23 20.30 -27.71
C LYS A 141 -26.37 21.07 -27.02
N SER A 142 -26.31 22.39 -27.14
CA SER A 142 -27.47 23.28 -26.99
C SER A 142 -27.96 23.60 -28.40
N SER A 143 -29.09 23.00 -28.79
CA SER A 143 -30.02 23.49 -29.82
C SER A 143 -31.03 22.38 -30.11
N ALA A 144 -32.33 22.57 -30.19
CA ALA A 144 -33.24 23.56 -29.62
C ALA A 144 -34.60 22.85 -29.63
N LYS A 145 -35.39 23.00 -28.57
CA LYS A 145 -36.79 22.58 -28.52
C LYS A 145 -37.65 23.66 -29.18
N ARG A 146 -38.56 23.30 -30.08
CA ARG A 146 -39.86 23.93 -30.42
C ARG A 146 -40.44 23.16 -31.61
N ALA A 147 -41.73 22.91 -31.79
CA ALA A 147 -42.93 22.95 -30.97
C ALA A 147 -43.98 22.15 -31.76
N ARG A 148 -45.00 21.63 -31.07
CA ARG A 148 -46.20 21.05 -31.69
C ARG A 148 -47.00 22.12 -32.45
N ALA A 149 -47.57 21.74 -33.58
CA ALA A 149 -48.94 22.05 -33.99
C ALA A 149 -49.41 20.87 -34.85
#